data_AF-A0A496US74-F1
#
_entry.id   AF-A0A496US74-F1
#
_cell.length_a   1.000
_cell.length_b   1.000
_cell.length_c   1.000
_cell.angle_alpha   90.00
_cell.angle_beta   90.00
_cell.angle_gamma   90.00
#
_symmetry.space_group_name_H-M   'P 1'
#
loop_
_entity.id
_entity.type
_entity.pdbx_description
1 polymer ?
#
loop_
_entity_poly.entity_id
_entity_poly.type
_entity_poly.pdbx_seq_one_letter_code
_entity_poly.pdbx_strand_id
1 'polypeptide(L)'
;MKKIGIIICGRYGNCAGGKCLRSLREREGGFARYAGEEVELVGWATCGGCPGGNIEYAPDEMKKNGAEVVHLATGFVVGYPPCPHLEFFQEYIPRQFGLDVVVGTHPIPEKYNLVHADLGTWKTLPVGDDMVPLLADESTRLAYD
;
A
#
# COMPACT_ATOMS: atom_id res chain seq x y z
N MET A 1 11.31 -15.07 6.86
CA MET A 1 11.78 -13.92 6.05
C MET A 1 10.78 -13.78 4.94
N LYS A 2 10.00 -12.70 4.97
CA LYS A 2 8.95 -12.41 3.99
C LYS A 2 9.51 -11.51 2.90
N LYS A 3 9.38 -11.91 1.64
CA LYS A 3 9.80 -11.08 0.50
C LYS A 3 8.61 -10.29 -0.04
N ILE A 4 8.74 -8.97 -0.08
CA ILE A 4 7.63 -8.09 -0.49
C ILE A 4 8.02 -7.17 -1.64
N GLY A 5 7.05 -6.85 -2.48
CA GLY A 5 7.10 -5.75 -3.43
C GLY A 5 6.21 -4.59 -2.99
N ILE A 6 6.55 -3.37 -3.39
CA ILE A 6 5.69 -2.19 -3.19
C ILE A 6 5.37 -1.58 -4.56
N ILE A 7 4.08 -1.41 -4.83
CA ILE A 7 3.59 -0.61 -5.95
C ILE A 7 3.02 0.69 -5.37
N ILE A 8 3.41 1.83 -5.94
CA ILE A 8 2.86 3.15 -5.61
C ILE A 8 1.93 3.64 -6.71
N CYS A 9 0.92 4.45 -6.36
CA CYS A 9 0.06 5.08 -7.36
C CYS A 9 0.90 6.01 -8.25
N GLY A 10 0.66 5.98 -9.57
CA GLY A 10 1.40 6.78 -10.55
C GLY A 10 1.32 8.29 -10.32
N ARG A 11 0.28 8.78 -9.64
CA ARG A 11 0.19 10.17 -9.16
C ARG A 11 1.39 10.58 -8.31
N TYR A 12 1.92 9.63 -7.54
CA TYR A 12 3.08 9.81 -6.67
C TYR A 12 4.36 9.26 -7.29
N GLY A 13 4.48 9.21 -8.62
CA GLY A 13 5.64 8.62 -9.31
C GLY A 13 6.99 9.25 -8.93
N ASN A 14 6.99 10.51 -8.48
CA ASN A 14 8.19 11.21 -7.98
C ASN A 14 8.39 11.07 -6.46
N CYS A 15 7.62 10.21 -5.78
CA CYS A 15 7.74 9.99 -4.35
C CYS A 15 9.02 9.19 -4.03
N ALA A 16 9.83 9.72 -3.13
CA ALA A 16 11.07 9.07 -2.67
C ALA A 16 10.84 7.87 -1.72
N GLY A 17 9.58 7.53 -1.40
CA GLY A 17 9.25 6.37 -0.57
C GLY A 17 9.56 6.50 0.93
N GLY A 18 10.01 7.66 1.41
CA GLY A 18 10.51 7.84 2.79
C GLY A 18 9.57 7.32 3.89
N LYS A 19 8.27 7.65 3.84
CA LYS A 19 7.27 7.14 4.81
C LYS A 19 7.06 5.64 4.70
N CYS A 20 7.05 5.09 3.48
CA CYS A 20 6.93 3.63 3.27
C CYS A 20 8.13 2.88 3.85
N LEU A 21 9.35 3.35 3.59
CA LEU A 21 10.58 2.72 4.08
C LEU A 21 10.75 2.83 5.60
N ARG A 22 10.37 3.97 6.18
CA ARG A 22 10.28 4.11 7.64
C ARG A 22 9.30 3.09 8.21
N SER A 23 8.07 3.06 7.70
CA SER A 23 7.02 2.15 8.20
C SER A 23 7.39 0.69 8.05
N LEU A 24 8.10 0.33 6.97
CA LEU A 24 8.66 -1.00 6.79
C LEU A 24 9.59 -1.32 7.95
N ARG A 25 10.57 -0.46 8.25
CA ARG A 25 11.53 -0.67 9.34
C ARG A 25 10.87 -0.74 10.72
N GLU A 26 9.95 0.17 11.01
CA GLU A 26 9.28 0.27 12.33
C GLU A 26 8.14 -0.75 12.51
N ARG A 27 7.77 -1.51 11.46
CA ARG A 27 6.62 -2.42 11.44
C ARG A 27 5.31 -1.71 11.80
N GLU A 28 5.11 -0.52 11.24
CA GLU A 28 3.88 0.27 11.40
C GLU A 28 3.00 0.15 10.16
N GLY A 29 1.74 0.58 10.27
CA GLY A 29 0.83 0.59 9.14
C GLY A 29 0.59 -0.81 8.58
N GLY A 30 0.52 -0.91 7.26
CA GLY A 30 0.37 -2.18 6.55
C GLY A 30 1.47 -3.20 6.85
N PHE A 31 2.61 -2.81 7.45
CA PHE A 31 3.70 -3.70 7.85
C PHE A 31 3.58 -4.27 9.27
N ALA A 32 2.61 -3.83 10.08
CA ALA A 32 2.38 -4.34 11.44
C ALA A 32 2.10 -5.85 11.46
N ARG A 33 1.53 -6.39 10.38
CA ARG A 33 1.31 -7.82 10.16
C ARG A 33 2.58 -8.67 10.17
N TYR A 34 3.75 -8.06 9.96
CA TYR A 34 5.04 -8.74 9.95
C TYR A 34 5.82 -8.54 11.27
N ALA A 35 5.12 -8.25 12.37
CA ALA A 35 5.74 -8.15 13.68
C ALA A 35 6.46 -9.47 14.04
N GLY A 36 7.73 -9.36 14.43
CA GLY A 36 8.57 -10.54 14.73
C GLY A 36 9.10 -11.30 13.51
N GLU A 37 8.82 -10.83 12.28
CA GLU A 37 9.33 -11.43 11.06
C GLU A 37 10.37 -10.52 10.37
N GLU A 38 11.44 -11.10 9.83
CA GLU A 38 12.33 -10.41 8.88
C GLU A 38 11.61 -10.16 7.55
N VAL A 39 11.74 -8.95 7.01
CA VAL A 39 11.12 -8.55 5.76
C VAL A 39 12.18 -8.02 4.81
N GLU A 40 12.16 -8.48 3.58
CA GLU A 40 13.04 -8.05 2.50
C GLU A 40 12.21 -7.36 1.40
N LEU A 41 12.59 -6.14 1.03
CA LEU A 41 11.98 -5.44 -0.10
C LEU A 41 12.67 -5.86 -1.40
N VAL A 42 11.97 -6.60 -2.25
CA VAL A 42 12.52 -7.17 -3.50
C VAL A 42 12.00 -6.47 -4.75
N GLY A 43 11.18 -5.43 -4.61
CA GLY A 43 10.74 -4.60 -5.72
C GLY A 43 10.03 -3.32 -5.31
N TRP A 44 10.21 -2.29 -6.13
CA TRP A 44 9.55 -0.99 -6.00
C TRP A 44 9.15 -0.50 -7.39
N ALA A 45 7.87 -0.22 -7.59
CA ALA A 45 7.37 0.25 -8.88
C ALA A 45 6.22 1.26 -8.71
N THR A 46 5.92 2.01 -9.76
CA THR A 46 4.66 2.74 -9.86
C THR A 46 3.61 1.89 -10.58
N CYS A 47 2.31 2.16 -10.44
CA CYS A 47 1.29 1.51 -11.27
C CYS A 47 1.28 2.01 -12.73
N GLY A 48 2.12 2.99 -13.10
CA GLY A 48 2.14 3.54 -14.45
C GLY A 48 1.09 4.63 -14.73
N GLY A 49 0.37 5.10 -13.70
CA GLY A 49 -0.70 6.10 -13.86
C GLY A 49 -2.03 5.48 -14.30
N CYS A 50 -3.12 6.23 -14.23
CA CYS A 50 -4.47 5.72 -14.54
C CYS A 50 -4.54 5.28 -16.02
N PRO A 51 -4.96 4.04 -16.35
CA PRO A 51 -5.71 3.08 -15.53
C PRO A 51 -4.89 2.03 -14.74
N GLY A 52 -3.57 2.11 -14.74
CA GLY A 52 -2.69 1.21 -13.98
C GLY A 52 -1.86 0.27 -14.85
N GLY A 53 -1.43 0.70 -16.04
CA GLY A 53 -0.81 -0.20 -17.04
C GLY A 53 0.42 -0.98 -16.55
N ASN A 54 1.17 -0.48 -15.56
CA ASN A 54 2.32 -1.21 -15.03
C ASN A 54 1.93 -2.35 -14.06
N ILE A 55 0.66 -2.47 -13.69
CA ILE A 55 0.13 -3.61 -12.91
C ILE A 55 0.22 -4.91 -13.73
N GLU A 56 0.28 -4.84 -15.05
CA GLU A 56 0.43 -6.01 -15.93
C GLU A 56 1.87 -6.57 -15.96
N TYR A 57 2.86 -5.78 -15.54
CA TYR A 57 4.28 -6.13 -15.65
C TYR A 57 5.01 -6.15 -14.29
N ALA A 58 4.82 -5.12 -13.46
CA ALA A 58 5.57 -4.98 -12.21
C ALA A 58 5.43 -6.19 -11.25
N PRO A 59 4.24 -6.79 -11.05
CA PRO A 59 4.11 -7.97 -10.21
C PRO A 59 4.90 -9.18 -10.73
N ASP A 60 4.99 -9.36 -12.06
CA ASP A 60 5.75 -10.48 -12.65
C ASP A 60 7.26 -10.35 -12.38
N GLU A 61 7.81 -9.14 -12.54
CA GLU A 61 9.20 -8.87 -12.19
C GLU A 61 9.46 -9.02 -10.68
N MET A 62 8.54 -8.54 -9.84
CA MET A 62 8.62 -8.73 -8.38
C MET A 62 8.61 -10.22 -8.03
N LYS A 63 7.77 -11.02 -8.68
CA LYS A 63 7.73 -12.48 -8.50
C LYS A 63 9.04 -13.15 -8.90
N LYS A 64 9.65 -12.74 -10.02
CA LYS A 64 10.98 -13.25 -10.45
C LYS A 64 12.08 -12.93 -9.43
N ASN A 65 11.96 -11.80 -8.71
CA ASN A 65 12.83 -11.45 -7.59
C ASN A 65 12.47 -12.19 -6.28
N GLY A 66 11.43 -13.02 -6.30
CA GLY A 66 10.99 -13.86 -5.18
C GLY A 66 9.96 -13.20 -4.27
N ALA A 67 9.25 -12.16 -4.70
CA ALA A 67 8.16 -11.59 -3.92
C ALA A 67 7.08 -12.63 -3.64
N GLU A 68 6.59 -12.64 -2.41
CA GLU A 68 5.43 -13.40 -1.95
C GLU A 68 4.19 -12.51 -1.85
N VAL A 69 4.39 -11.23 -1.48
CA VAL A 69 3.32 -10.25 -1.25
C VAL A 69 3.61 -8.96 -2.01
N VAL A 70 2.58 -8.35 -2.59
CA VAL A 70 2.63 -6.99 -3.15
C VAL A 70 1.81 -6.05 -2.28
N HIS A 71 2.46 -5.01 -1.77
CA HIS A 71 1.79 -3.89 -1.12
C HIS A 71 1.37 -2.84 -2.15
N LEU A 72 0.07 -2.57 -2.23
CA LEU A 72 -0.46 -1.38 -2.90
C LEU A 72 -0.37 -0.20 -1.94
N ALA A 73 0.63 0.66 -2.07
CA ALA A 73 1.00 1.67 -1.07
C ALA A 73 -0.15 2.58 -0.59
N THR A 74 0.03 3.22 0.58
CA THR A 74 -0.99 4.10 1.18
C THR A 74 -1.48 5.22 0.25
N GLY A 75 -0.67 5.64 -0.73
CA GLY A 75 -1.08 6.57 -1.78
C GLY A 75 -2.26 6.09 -2.66
N PHE A 76 -2.60 4.81 -2.67
CA PHE A 76 -3.84 4.32 -3.29
C PHE A 76 -5.10 4.68 -2.49
N VAL A 77 -4.98 4.88 -1.17
CA VAL A 77 -6.12 5.14 -0.28
C VAL A 77 -6.26 6.62 0.11
N VAL A 78 -5.17 7.39 0.22
CA VAL A 78 -5.20 8.82 0.64
C VAL A 78 -5.23 9.84 -0.50
N GLY A 79 -5.59 9.43 -1.71
CA GLY A 79 -5.68 10.34 -2.85
C GLY A 79 -6.89 11.29 -2.77
N TYR A 80 -6.81 12.47 -3.39
CA TYR A 80 -7.99 13.21 -3.86
C TYR A 80 -8.55 12.52 -5.12
N PRO A 81 -9.68 11.78 -5.17
CA PRO A 81 -10.17 10.70 -4.29
C PRO A 81 -9.25 9.44 -4.25
N PRO A 82 -9.58 8.41 -3.43
CA PRO A 82 -8.91 7.10 -3.48
C PRO A 82 -8.92 6.48 -4.88
N CYS A 83 -8.02 5.54 -5.13
CA CYS A 83 -7.90 4.90 -6.44
C CYS A 83 -9.18 4.13 -6.80
N PRO A 84 -9.83 4.43 -7.94
CA PRO A 84 -11.06 3.75 -8.35
C PRO A 84 -10.83 2.31 -8.83
N HIS A 85 -9.58 1.92 -9.10
CA HIS A 85 -9.21 0.58 -9.59
C HIS A 85 -8.64 -0.33 -8.48
N LEU A 86 -8.67 0.13 -7.22
CA LEU A 86 -8.03 -0.57 -6.10
C LEU A 86 -8.58 -1.99 -5.90
N GLU A 87 -9.90 -2.16 -5.93
CA GLU A 87 -10.56 -3.47 -5.82
C GLU A 87 -10.12 -4.41 -6.97
N PHE A 88 -10.08 -3.89 -8.19
CA PHE A 88 -9.63 -4.67 -9.34
C PHE A 88 -8.16 -5.11 -9.21
N PHE A 89 -7.26 -4.24 -8.72
CA PHE A 89 -5.87 -4.62 -8.51
C PHE A 89 -5.70 -5.70 -7.44
N GLN A 90 -6.47 -5.63 -6.35
CA GLN A 90 -6.50 -6.67 -5.31
C GLN A 90 -6.97 -8.01 -5.87
N GLU A 91 -7.85 -8.01 -6.87
CA GLU A 91 -8.32 -9.24 -7.50
C GLU A 91 -7.41 -9.78 -8.60
N TYR A 92 -6.88 -8.89 -9.44
CA TYR A 92 -6.13 -9.23 -10.64
C TYR A 92 -4.74 -9.78 -10.30
N ILE A 93 -4.01 -9.14 -9.38
CA ILE A 93 -2.63 -9.52 -9.07
C ILE A 93 -2.53 -10.96 -8.55
N PRO A 94 -3.36 -11.41 -7.57
CA PRO A 94 -3.34 -12.80 -7.13
C PRO A 94 -3.73 -13.79 -8.22
N ARG A 95 -4.75 -13.46 -9.03
CA ARG A 95 -5.23 -14.36 -10.10
C ARG A 95 -4.21 -14.55 -11.22
N GLN A 96 -3.56 -13.47 -11.63
CA GLN A 96 -2.61 -13.51 -12.76
C GLN A 96 -1.23 -13.98 -12.33
N PHE A 97 -0.75 -13.56 -11.16
CA PHE A 97 0.65 -13.77 -10.75
C PHE A 97 0.81 -14.74 -9.58
N GLY A 98 -0.27 -15.08 -8.86
CA GLY A 98 -0.20 -15.95 -7.67
C GLY A 98 0.53 -15.30 -6.50
N LEU A 99 0.45 -13.97 -6.38
CA LEU A 99 1.03 -13.19 -5.27
C LEU A 99 -0.08 -12.74 -4.34
N ASP A 100 0.20 -12.70 -3.04
CA ASP A 100 -0.71 -12.07 -2.08
C ASP A 100 -0.71 -10.55 -2.30
N VAL A 101 -1.85 -9.90 -2.04
CA VAL A 101 -1.96 -8.45 -2.07
C VAL A 101 -2.35 -7.94 -0.70
N VAL A 102 -1.67 -6.87 -0.30
CA VAL A 102 -1.99 -6.09 0.89
C VAL A 102 -2.19 -4.64 0.49
N VAL A 103 -3.25 -4.01 0.98
CA VAL A 103 -3.47 -2.58 0.81
C VAL A 103 -2.74 -1.79 1.90
N GLY A 104 -2.04 -0.76 1.44
CA GLY A 104 -1.34 0.21 2.24
C GLY A 104 0.08 -0.19 2.66
N THR A 105 0.84 0.83 3.06
CA THR A 105 2.22 0.70 3.54
C THR A 105 2.36 1.39 4.88
N HIS A 106 2.39 2.72 4.91
CA HIS A 106 2.50 3.51 6.13
C HIS A 106 1.13 3.90 6.70
N PRO A 107 1.02 4.20 8.02
CA PRO A 107 -0.18 4.78 8.61
C PRO A 107 -0.67 5.99 7.84
N ILE A 108 -1.98 6.15 7.72
CA ILE A 108 -2.62 7.31 7.09
C ILE A 108 -2.28 8.54 7.94
N PRO A 109 -1.57 9.54 7.40
CA PRO A 109 -1.24 10.73 8.18
C PRO A 109 -2.51 11.44 8.67
N GLU A 110 -2.45 12.03 9.86
CA GLU A 110 -3.63 12.60 10.53
C GLU A 110 -4.33 13.64 9.64
N LYS A 111 -3.57 14.47 8.94
CA LYS A 111 -4.13 15.47 8.00
C LYS A 111 -5.00 14.87 6.89
N TYR A 112 -4.71 13.64 6.44
CA TYR A 112 -5.54 12.93 5.46
C TYR A 112 -6.71 12.23 6.15
N ASN A 113 -6.48 11.65 7.33
CA ASN A 113 -7.52 10.99 8.11
C ASN A 113 -8.70 11.92 8.39
N LEU A 114 -8.44 13.15 8.87
CA LEU A 114 -9.47 14.12 9.21
C LEU A 114 -10.41 14.42 8.03
N VAL A 115 -9.83 14.70 6.86
CA VAL A 115 -10.61 15.05 5.64
C VAL A 115 -11.41 13.85 5.14
N HIS A 116 -10.79 12.66 5.07
CA HIS A 116 -11.47 11.47 4.55
C HIS A 116 -12.51 10.88 5.51
N ALA A 117 -12.32 11.07 6.82
CA ALA A 117 -13.32 10.72 7.83
C ALA A 117 -14.57 11.60 7.68
N ASP A 118 -14.41 12.92 7.51
CA ASP A 118 -15.50 13.86 7.25
C ASP A 118 -16.26 13.53 5.95
N LEU A 119 -15.51 13.21 4.89
CA LEU A 119 -16.08 12.74 3.61
C LEU A 119 -16.74 11.36 3.68
N GLY A 120 -16.60 10.62 4.80
CA GLY A 120 -17.11 9.25 4.94
C GLY A 120 -16.37 8.22 4.07
N THR A 121 -15.19 8.55 3.54
CA THR A 121 -14.42 7.71 2.60
C THR A 121 -14.13 6.33 3.19
N TRP A 122 -13.79 6.28 4.48
CA TRP A 122 -13.43 5.04 5.17
C TRP A 122 -14.57 4.03 5.27
N LYS A 123 -15.83 4.46 5.11
CA LYS A 123 -17.01 3.59 5.17
C LYS A 123 -17.25 2.84 3.86
N THR A 124 -16.73 3.33 2.75
CA THR A 124 -17.03 2.82 1.40
C THR A 124 -15.82 2.24 0.68
N LEU A 125 -14.62 2.32 1.28
CA LEU A 125 -13.39 1.89 0.64
C LEU A 125 -13.29 0.34 0.68
N PRO A 126 -13.06 -0.34 -0.46
CA PRO A 126 -13.08 -1.79 -0.56
C PRO A 126 -11.73 -2.41 -0.17
N VAL A 127 -11.39 -2.30 1.11
CA VAL A 127 -10.05 -2.62 1.64
C VAL A 127 -10.08 -3.46 2.92
N GLY A 128 -11.27 -3.70 3.48
CA GLY A 128 -11.47 -4.62 4.60
C GLY A 128 -10.54 -4.38 5.80
N ASP A 129 -9.97 -5.46 6.32
CA ASP A 129 -9.15 -5.47 7.53
C ASP A 129 -7.81 -4.74 7.36
N ASP A 130 -7.35 -4.49 6.12
CA ASP A 130 -6.13 -3.73 5.87
C ASP A 130 -6.23 -2.28 6.36
N MET A 131 -7.45 -1.74 6.52
CA MET A 131 -7.63 -0.39 7.06
C MET A 131 -7.31 -0.26 8.53
N VAL A 132 -7.51 -1.31 9.33
CA VAL A 132 -7.28 -1.27 10.78
C VAL A 132 -5.84 -0.81 11.09
N PRO A 133 -4.80 -1.46 10.56
CA PRO A 133 -3.43 -1.03 10.82
C PRO A 133 -3.06 0.27 10.10
N LEU A 134 -3.72 0.64 9.00
CA LEU A 134 -3.47 1.91 8.31
C LEU A 134 -4.05 3.11 9.04
N LEU A 135 -5.21 2.97 9.69
CA LEU A 135 -5.74 4.02 10.55
C LEU A 135 -4.87 4.17 11.81
N ALA A 136 -4.34 3.08 12.38
CA ALA A 136 -3.49 3.12 13.58
C ALA A 136 -4.09 3.97 14.73
N ASP A 137 -3.31 4.28 15.75
CA ASP A 137 -3.68 5.30 16.74
C ASP A 137 -3.27 6.71 16.29
N GLU A 138 -3.83 7.73 16.93
CA GLU A 138 -3.59 9.14 16.60
C GLU A 138 -2.12 9.55 16.73
N SER A 139 -1.43 9.04 17.75
CA SER A 139 -0.01 9.38 17.97
C SER A 139 0.86 8.85 16.84
N THR A 140 0.58 7.64 16.36
CA THR A 140 1.23 7.09 15.16
C THR A 140 0.89 7.93 13.94
N ARG A 141 -0.38 8.26 13.68
CA ARG A 141 -0.77 9.05 12.50
C ARG A 141 -0.08 10.43 12.46
N LEU A 142 0.00 11.12 13.59
CA LEU A 142 0.69 12.40 13.72
C LEU A 142 2.19 12.29 13.42
N ALA A 143 2.82 11.16 13.78
CA ALA A 143 4.23 10.92 13.47
C ALA A 143 4.50 10.76 11.95
N TYR A 144 3.45 10.60 11.13
CA TYR A 144 3.51 10.44 9.68
C TYR A 144 2.98 11.64 8.89
N ASP A 145 2.71 12.80 9.50
CA ASP A 145 2.28 14.01 8.77
C ASP A 145 3.29 14.56 7.76
#